data_AF-A0A485BN22-F1
#
_entry.id   AF-A0A485BN22-F1
#
_cell.length_a   1.000
_cell.length_b   1.000
_cell.length_c   1.000
_cell.angle_alpha   90.00
_cell.angle_beta   90.00
_cell.angle_gamma   90.00
#
_symmetry.space_group_name_H-M   'P 1'
#
loop_
_entity.id
_entity.type
_entity.pdbx_description
1 polymer ?
#
loop_
_entity_poly.entity_id
_entity_poly.type
_entity_poly.pdbx_seq_one_letter_code
_entity_poly.pdbx_strand_id
1 'polypeptide(L)' 'MNAVRPLGILTLLLVVSNPVLAQEASLPLKEQIHTDEGTICVYERAEHREKIVIPNGRECPRTIQNAH' A
#
# COMPACT_ATOMS: atom_id res chain seq x y z
N MET A 1 37.08 -25.70 -38.12
CA MET A 1 35.71 -25.60 -37.57
C MET A 1 35.78 -24.75 -36.33
N ASN A 2 35.31 -23.51 -36.38
CA ASN A 2 35.38 -22.58 -35.24
C ASN A 2 34.06 -22.64 -34.48
N ALA A 3 34.10 -23.11 -33.23
CA ALA A 3 32.95 -23.19 -32.33
C ALA A 3 32.56 -21.77 -31.87
N VAL A 4 31.51 -21.23 -32.49
CA VAL A 4 30.89 -19.97 -32.06
C VAL A 4 30.10 -20.26 -30.77
N ARG A 5 30.59 -19.76 -29.64
CA ARG A 5 29.93 -19.85 -28.33
C ARG A 5 28.69 -18.93 -28.30
N PRO A 6 27.47 -19.45 -28.07
CA PRO A 6 26.31 -18.60 -27.87
C PRO A 6 26.23 -18.19 -26.40
N LEU A 7 27.09 -17.26 -25.99
CA LEU A 7 27.05 -16.67 -24.63
C LEU A 7 26.00 -15.54 -24.52
N GLY A 8 25.29 -15.22 -25.60
CA GLY A 8 24.42 -14.02 -25.68
C GLY A 8 22.98 -14.19 -25.19
N ILE A 9 22.55 -15.38 -24.77
CA ILE A 9 21.13 -15.62 -24.44
C ILE A 9 20.83 -15.35 -22.95
N LEU A 10 21.84 -15.37 -22.06
CA LEU A 10 21.60 -15.28 -20.62
C LEU A 10 21.30 -13.86 -20.09
N THR A 11 21.63 -12.81 -20.84
CA THR A 11 21.52 -11.42 -20.37
C THR A 11 20.14 -10.80 -20.57
N LEU A 12 19.28 -11.39 -21.40
CA LEU A 12 17.97 -10.81 -21.75
C LEU A 12 16.87 -11.08 -20.72
N LEU A 13 17.04 -12.04 -19.81
CA LEU A 13 15.99 -12.42 -18.85
C LEU A 13 15.91 -11.49 -17.62
N LEU A 14 16.93 -10.67 -17.35
CA LEU A 14 16.98 -9.84 -16.12
C LEU A 14 16.23 -8.51 -16.24
N VAL A 15 15.88 -8.05 -17.45
CA VAL A 15 15.32 -6.70 -17.69
C VAL A 15 13.83 -6.60 -17.35
N VAL A 16 13.13 -7.73 -17.15
CA VAL A 16 11.68 -7.73 -16.85
C VAL A 16 11.37 -7.90 -15.35
N SER A 17 12.37 -7.64 -14.50
CA SER A 17 12.16 -7.48 -13.06
C SER A 17 11.47 -6.14 -12.86
N ASN A 18 10.18 -6.02 -13.21
CA ASN A 18 9.39 -4.85 -12.82
C ASN A 18 9.40 -4.83 -11.29
N PRO A 19 10.04 -3.84 -10.63
CA PRO A 19 9.67 -3.57 -9.27
C PRO A 19 8.23 -3.05 -9.40
N VAL A 20 7.26 -3.94 -9.20
CA VAL A 20 5.90 -3.51 -8.87
C VAL A 20 6.09 -2.74 -7.58
N LEU A 21 6.23 -1.42 -7.72
CA LEU A 21 6.20 -0.50 -6.62
C LEU A 21 4.79 -0.69 -6.06
N ALA A 22 4.66 -1.51 -5.03
CA ALA A 22 3.49 -1.54 -4.19
C ALA A 22 3.41 -0.13 -3.60
N GLN A 23 2.78 0.79 -4.33
CA GLN A 23 2.49 2.12 -3.84
C GLN A 23 1.64 1.87 -2.61
N GLU A 24 2.23 2.04 -1.42
CA GLU A 24 1.54 1.98 -0.15
C GLU A 24 0.29 2.83 -0.27
N ALA A 25 -0.86 2.17 -0.44
CA ALA A 25 -2.09 2.84 -0.79
C ALA A 25 -2.60 3.52 0.47
N SER A 26 -2.22 4.78 0.68
CA SER A 26 -2.66 5.51 1.86
C SER A 26 -4.16 5.79 1.77
N LEU A 27 -4.93 5.37 2.78
CA LEU A 27 -6.37 5.57 2.79
C LEU A 27 -6.70 6.92 3.44
N PRO A 28 -7.49 7.78 2.77
CA PRO A 28 -7.89 9.06 3.32
C PRO A 28 -9.04 8.90 4.31
N LEU A 29 -9.08 9.78 5.31
CA LEU A 29 -10.16 9.86 6.28
C LEU A 29 -11.44 10.29 5.58
N LYS A 30 -12.48 9.47 5.71
CA LYS A 30 -13.81 9.72 5.18
C LYS A 30 -14.75 10.28 6.24
N GLU A 31 -14.71 9.69 7.43
CA GLU A 31 -15.64 10.02 8.51
C GLU A 31 -14.96 9.89 9.88
N GLN A 32 -15.32 10.80 10.78
CA GLN A 32 -14.90 10.82 12.18
C GLN A 32 -16.14 10.86 13.07
N ILE A 33 -16.26 9.88 13.97
CA ILE A 33 -17.40 9.75 14.87
C ILE A 33 -16.86 9.71 16.30
N HIS A 34 -17.27 10.66 17.13
CA HIS A 34 -16.91 10.69 18.54
C HIS A 34 -17.90 9.83 19.34
N THR A 35 -17.38 8.92 20.15
CA THR A 35 -18.14 8.04 21.05
C THR A 35 -17.57 8.14 22.47
N ASP A 36 -18.32 7.62 23.45
CA ASP A 36 -17.89 7.61 24.86
C ASP A 36 -16.62 6.76 25.08
N GLU A 37 -16.37 5.80 24.20
CA GLU A 37 -15.20 4.90 24.25
C GLU A 37 -13.97 5.46 23.51
N GLY A 38 -14.17 6.46 22.64
CA GLY A 38 -13.09 7.06 21.85
C GLY A 38 -13.58 7.67 20.53
N THR A 39 -12.67 7.79 19.57
CA THR A 39 -13.00 8.31 18.24
C THR A 39 -12.92 7.20 17.21
N ILE A 40 -14.01 6.96 16.50
CA ILE A 40 -14.04 6.04 15.36
C ILE A 40 -13.61 6.82 14.11
N CYS A 41 -12.63 6.27 13.40
CA CYS A 41 -12.11 6.81 12.15
C CYS A 41 -12.41 5.83 11.02
N VAL A 42 -13.19 6.28 10.04
CA VAL A 42 -13.48 5.51 8.82
C VAL A 42 -12.61 6.06 7.70
N TYR A 43 -11.78 5.21 7.12
CA TYR A 43 -10.95 5.51 5.96
C TYR A 43 -11.51 4.80 4.75
N GLU A 44 -11.59 5.50 3.62
CA GLU A 44 -12.18 4.94 2.42
C GLU A 44 -11.50 5.50 1.18
N ARG A 45 -11.09 4.60 0.28
CA ARG A 45 -10.70 4.88 -1.10
C ARG A 45 -11.50 3.93 -1.98
N ALA A 46 -11.76 4.31 -3.24
CA ALA A 46 -12.62 3.59 -4.20
C ALA A 46 -12.84 2.08 -3.97
N GLU A 47 -11.77 1.29 -3.79
CA GLU A 47 -11.84 -0.17 -3.65
C GLU A 47 -11.51 -0.70 -2.24
N HIS A 48 -11.20 0.17 -1.27
CA HIS A 48 -10.72 -0.24 0.05
C HIS A 48 -11.26 0.64 1.17
N ARG A 49 -11.84 0.01 2.19
CA ARG A 49 -12.44 0.68 3.36
C ARG A 49 -11.89 0.07 4.64
N GLU A 50 -11.42 0.94 5.53
CA GLU A 50 -10.92 0.56 6.85
C GLU A 50 -11.61 1.36 7.95
N LYS A 51 -11.75 0.73 9.12
CA LYS A 51 -12.31 1.35 10.31
C LYS A 51 -11.38 1.07 11.48
N ILE A 52 -10.92 2.12 12.15
CA ILE A 52 -10.13 2.02 13.38
C ILE A 52 -10.81 2.80 14.50
N VAL A 53 -10.55 2.39 15.74
CA VAL A 53 -10.99 3.12 16.94
C VAL A 53 -9.75 3.67 17.62
N ILE A 54 -9.71 4.99 17.78
CA ILE A 54 -8.65 5.67 18.52
C ILE A 54 -9.16 5.89 19.95
N PRO A 55 -8.55 5.24 20.95
CA PRO A 55 -8.92 5.46 22.34
C PRO A 55 -8.60 6.89 22.77
N ASN A 56 -9.33 7.36 23.78
CA ASN A 56 -9.15 8.68 24.41
C ASN A 56 -9.62 9.88 23.58
N GLY A 57 -10.53 9.68 22.62
CA GLY A 57 -11.20 10.79 21.93
C GLY A 57 -10.28 11.67 21.07
N ARG A 58 -9.10 11.16 20.67
CA ARG A 58 -8.16 11.94 19.84
C ARG A 58 -8.69 12.11 18.42
N GLU A 59 -8.20 13.15 17.74
CA GLU A 59 -8.54 13.34 16.33
C GLU A 59 -8.00 12.22 15.44
N CYS A 60 -8.76 11.89 14.40
CA CYS A 60 -8.34 10.94 13.39
C CYS A 60 -7.22 11.54 12.53
N PRO A 61 -6.11 10.81 12.28
CA PRO A 61 -5.16 11.24 11.27
C PRO A 61 -5.85 11.34 9.91
N ARG A 62 -5.39 12.27 9.06
CA ARG A 62 -6.02 12.52 7.76
C ARG A 62 -5.86 11.36 6.78
N THR A 63 -4.81 10.57 6.97
CA THR A 63 -4.55 9.38 6.17
C THR A 63 -3.92 8.30 7.04
N ILE A 64 -4.11 7.04 6.66
CA ILE A 64 -3.38 5.91 7.22
C ILE A 64 -2.61 5.21 6.11
N GLN A 65 -1.43 4.68 6.44
CA GLN A 65 -0.73 3.77 5.54
C GLN A 65 -1.32 2.39 5.72
N ASN A 66 -1.78 1.81 4.61
CA ASN A 66 -2.22 0.44 4.58
C ASN A 66 -0.96 -0.43 4.66
N ALA A 67 -0.63 -0.91 5.86
CA ALA A 67 0.49 -1.82 6.08
C ALA A 67 -0.03 -3.25 5.85
N HIS A 68 -0.14 -3.64 4.58
CA HIS A 68 -0.54 -4.99 4.19
C HIS A 68 0.60 -5.75 3.53
#